data_AF-A0A0D3KD15-F1
#
_entry.id   AF-A0A0D3KD15-F1
#
_cell.length_a   1.000
_cell.length_b   1.000
_cell.length_c   1.000
_cell.angle_alpha   90.00
_cell.angle_beta   90.00
_cell.angle_gamma   90.00
#
_symmetry.space_group_name_H-M   'P 1'
#
loop_
_entity.id
_entity.type
_entity.pdbx_description
1 polymer ?
#
loop_
_entity_poly.entity_id
_entity_poly.type
_entity_poly.pdbx_seq_one_letter_code
_entity_poly.pdbx_strand_id
1 'polypeptide(L)'
;MHVIPKIHPKIPSALVAVGGATATTKLLGLSATSIGALPSGLSAFTLSMPTLPPVESLPALGGTLLLIYAMTSAETLLSCTALDRLRPTSYKHNPDQELIGQGVANITSAAFMGMPVTAVIARSSLNIKLKANSRLPALVQSAFVFGSLALYSDVISAVPLSALAGVLISSGAGMLQPAELKSCLADDKYNIGPYLVTTGGMLTMGMAEGIVLGCASSAAKHLVQQHLLAAGGGGWVVHAEEAPPKAPVPSPGTRKEA
;
A
#
# COMPACT_ATOMS: atom_id res chain seq x y z
N MET A 1 -1.74 0.96 -20.66
CA MET A 1 -2.08 2.11 -19.78
C MET A 1 -1.30 3.40 -20.08
N HIS A 2 -0.10 3.36 -20.65
CA HIS A 2 0.75 4.55 -20.87
C HIS A 2 0.37 5.46 -22.06
N VAL A 3 -0.35 4.94 -23.05
CA VAL A 3 -0.66 5.67 -24.30
C VAL A 3 -1.96 6.47 -24.22
N ILE A 4 -3.02 5.88 -23.64
CA ILE A 4 -4.35 6.49 -23.52
C ILE A 4 -4.37 7.85 -22.78
N PRO A 5 -3.69 8.04 -21.63
CA PRO A 5 -3.71 9.33 -20.94
C PRO A 5 -3.03 10.46 -21.73
N LYS A 6 -2.25 10.16 -22.77
CA LYS A 6 -1.69 11.16 -23.70
C LYS A 6 -2.71 11.66 -24.73
N ILE A 7 -3.77 10.90 -24.98
CA ILE A 7 -4.79 11.20 -26.00
C ILE A 7 -6.05 11.78 -25.34
N HIS A 8 -6.46 11.26 -24.18
CA HIS A 8 -7.61 11.80 -23.43
C HIS A 8 -7.39 11.71 -21.90
N PRO A 9 -6.94 12.81 -21.24
CA PRO A 9 -6.49 12.76 -19.84
C PRO A 9 -7.60 12.49 -18.81
N LYS A 10 -8.87 12.63 -19.19
CA LYS A 10 -10.02 12.44 -18.31
C LYS A 10 -10.55 11.01 -18.22
N ILE A 11 -10.11 10.10 -19.11
CA ILE A 11 -10.65 8.74 -19.16
C ILE A 11 -9.69 7.79 -18.42
N PRO A 12 -10.17 7.02 -17.42
CA PRO A 12 -9.35 6.03 -16.74
C PRO A 12 -8.81 4.98 -17.72
N SER A 13 -7.50 4.94 -17.89
CA SER A 13 -6.83 4.02 -18.83
C SER A 13 -7.07 2.54 -18.49
N ALA A 14 -7.28 2.23 -17.20
CA ALA A 14 -7.68 0.92 -16.72
C ALA A 14 -9.03 0.48 -17.31
N LEU A 15 -10.02 1.38 -17.29
CA LEU A 15 -11.37 1.08 -17.73
C LEU A 15 -11.41 0.83 -19.24
N VAL A 16 -10.66 1.61 -20.02
CA VAL A 16 -10.55 1.41 -21.47
C VAL A 16 -9.82 0.11 -21.80
N ALA A 17 -8.75 -0.21 -21.07
CA ALA A 17 -8.01 -1.45 -21.27
C ALA A 17 -8.89 -2.67 -20.98
N VAL A 18 -9.60 -2.68 -19.85
CA VAL A 18 -10.48 -3.78 -19.46
C VAL A 18 -11.70 -3.88 -20.38
N GLY A 19 -12.38 -2.77 -20.65
CA GLY A 19 -13.54 -2.73 -21.53
C GLY A 19 -13.18 -3.11 -22.97
N GLY A 20 -12.08 -2.59 -23.50
CA GLY A 20 -11.58 -2.92 -24.83
C GLY A 20 -11.14 -4.38 -24.96
N ALA A 21 -10.47 -4.93 -23.95
CA ALA A 21 -10.11 -6.35 -23.94
C ALA A 21 -11.37 -7.24 -23.88
N THR A 22 -12.34 -6.89 -23.03
CA THR A 22 -13.61 -7.63 -22.90
C THR A 22 -14.45 -7.57 -24.19
N ALA A 23 -14.50 -6.41 -24.85
CA ALA A 23 -15.19 -6.25 -26.12
C ALA A 23 -14.50 -7.06 -27.22
N THR A 24 -13.16 -7.00 -27.29
CA THR A 24 -12.37 -7.76 -28.27
C THR A 24 -12.56 -9.26 -28.10
N THR A 25 -12.50 -9.79 -26.87
CA THR A 25 -12.70 -11.23 -26.63
C THR A 25 -14.11 -11.68 -27.02
N LYS A 26 -15.14 -10.87 -26.73
CA LYS A 26 -16.52 -11.17 -27.14
C LYS A 26 -16.74 -11.08 -28.65
N LEU A 27 -16.27 -10.02 -29.30
CA LEU A 27 -16.51 -9.77 -30.73
C LEU A 27 -15.75 -10.76 -31.62
N LEU A 28 -14.54 -11.15 -31.22
CA LEU A 28 -13.71 -12.10 -31.97
C LEU A 28 -13.93 -13.56 -31.52
N GLY A 29 -14.81 -13.81 -30.56
CA GLY A 29 -15.10 -15.17 -30.05
C GLY A 29 -13.87 -15.86 -29.44
N LEU A 30 -12.96 -15.11 -28.81
CA LEU A 30 -11.72 -15.66 -28.27
C LEU A 30 -11.99 -16.42 -26.98
N SER A 31 -11.51 -17.66 -26.89
CA SER A 31 -11.55 -18.49 -25.69
C SER A 31 -10.55 -17.98 -24.64
N ALA A 32 -10.90 -16.90 -23.94
CA ALA A 32 -10.14 -16.37 -22.81
C ALA A 32 -10.84 -16.72 -21.49
N THR A 33 -10.09 -17.21 -20.51
CA THR A 33 -10.59 -17.44 -19.15
C THR A 33 -11.02 -16.11 -18.54
N SER A 34 -12.29 -15.99 -18.14
CA SER A 34 -12.84 -14.81 -17.47
C SER A 34 -12.85 -14.96 -15.95
N ILE A 35 -13.20 -13.88 -15.24
CA ILE A 35 -13.31 -13.88 -13.76
C ILE A 35 -14.25 -14.99 -13.26
N GLY A 36 -15.33 -15.26 -14.00
CA GLY A 36 -16.34 -16.25 -13.62
C GLY A 36 -17.42 -15.67 -12.72
N ALA A 37 -18.20 -16.55 -12.09
CA ALA A 37 -19.35 -16.16 -11.29
C ALA A 37 -18.95 -15.26 -10.11
N LEU A 38 -19.57 -14.09 -10.04
CA LEU A 38 -19.41 -13.16 -8.94
C LEU A 38 -20.71 -13.11 -8.13
N PRO A 39 -20.63 -12.92 -6.80
CA PRO A 39 -21.82 -12.77 -5.98
C PRO A 39 -22.66 -11.59 -6.49
N SER A 40 -23.95 -11.84 -6.76
CA SER A 40 -24.87 -10.86 -7.34
C SER A 40 -26.08 -10.61 -6.43
N GLY A 41 -26.60 -9.38 -6.48
CA GLY A 41 -27.71 -8.95 -5.63
C GLY A 41 -27.33 -8.71 -4.17
N LEU A 42 -28.28 -8.16 -3.40
CA LEU A 42 -28.07 -7.82 -1.97
C LEU A 42 -27.98 -9.07 -1.09
N SER A 43 -28.61 -10.17 -1.49
CA SER A 43 -28.58 -11.45 -0.76
C SER A 43 -27.21 -12.12 -0.75
N ALA A 44 -26.29 -11.70 -1.62
CA ALA A 44 -24.90 -12.15 -1.61
C ALA A 44 -24.09 -11.56 -0.44
N PHE A 45 -24.53 -10.44 0.14
CA PHE A 45 -23.83 -9.73 1.21
C PHE A 45 -24.50 -10.05 2.56
N THR A 46 -24.38 -11.30 3.00
CA THR A 46 -24.90 -11.72 4.31
C THR A 46 -23.87 -11.45 5.40
N LEU A 47 -24.35 -10.96 6.54
CA LEU A 47 -23.56 -10.90 7.75
C LEU A 47 -23.40 -12.33 8.29
N SER A 48 -22.22 -12.90 8.10
CA SER A 48 -21.87 -14.23 8.60
C SER A 48 -20.79 -14.07 9.64
N MET A 49 -21.11 -14.37 10.90
CA MET A 49 -20.11 -14.34 11.95
C MET A 49 -19.07 -15.44 11.69
N PRO A 50 -17.77 -15.10 11.61
CA PRO A 50 -16.74 -16.11 11.40
C PRO A 50 -16.72 -17.09 12.58
N THR A 51 -16.70 -18.39 12.29
CA THR A 51 -16.55 -19.41 13.31
C THR A 51 -15.15 -19.34 13.90
N LEU A 52 -15.04 -19.20 15.22
CA LEU A 52 -13.74 -19.23 15.88
C LEU A 52 -13.11 -20.62 15.69
N PRO A 53 -11.83 -20.68 15.27
CA PRO A 53 -11.15 -21.95 15.13
C PRO A 53 -10.98 -22.63 16.50
N PRO A 54 -10.98 -23.97 16.58
CA PRO A 54 -10.74 -24.69 17.82
C PRO A 54 -9.42 -24.26 18.48
N VAL A 55 -9.39 -24.23 19.82
CA VAL A 55 -8.23 -23.76 20.60
C VAL A 55 -6.94 -24.50 20.24
N GLU A 56 -7.05 -25.77 19.88
CA GLU A 56 -5.95 -26.64 19.48
C GLU A 56 -5.27 -26.20 18.17
N SER A 57 -5.99 -25.48 17.31
CA SER A 57 -5.46 -24.97 16.03
C SER A 57 -4.87 -23.56 16.14
N LEU A 58 -5.09 -22.85 17.26
CA LEU A 58 -4.53 -21.51 17.46
C LEU A 58 -2.99 -21.49 17.43
N PRO A 59 -2.24 -22.45 17.99
CA PRO A 59 -0.79 -22.45 17.88
C PRO A 59 -0.30 -22.54 16.43
N ALA A 60 -0.98 -23.33 15.59
CA ALA A 60 -0.64 -23.48 14.18
C ALA A 60 -0.97 -22.23 13.35
N LEU A 61 -2.06 -21.53 13.69
CA LEU A 61 -2.49 -20.32 12.98
C LEU A 61 -1.85 -19.04 13.52
N GLY A 62 -1.44 -19.03 14.79
CA GLY A 62 -1.01 -17.84 15.51
C GLY A 62 0.18 -17.13 14.86
N GLY A 63 1.14 -17.90 14.36
CA GLY A 63 2.28 -17.34 13.62
C GLY A 63 1.85 -16.59 12.36
N THR A 64 1.02 -17.20 11.52
CA THR A 64 0.51 -16.58 10.28
C THR A 64 -0.38 -15.38 10.57
N LEU A 65 -1.26 -15.46 11.58
CA LEU A 65 -2.12 -14.35 11.97
C LEU A 65 -1.31 -13.14 12.46
N LEU A 66 -0.29 -13.39 13.29
CA LEU A 66 0.62 -12.35 13.77
C LEU A 66 1.39 -11.71 12.63
N LEU A 67 1.87 -12.52 11.67
CA LEU A 67 2.58 -12.03 10.48
C LEU A 67 1.67 -11.15 9.61
N ILE A 68 0.44 -11.58 9.34
CA ILE A 68 -0.53 -10.79 8.58
C ILE A 68 -0.83 -9.49 9.32
N TYR A 69 -1.08 -9.54 10.63
CA TYR A 69 -1.31 -8.34 11.45
C TYR A 69 -0.12 -7.37 11.36
N ALA A 70 1.10 -7.86 11.58
CA ALA A 70 2.30 -7.03 11.54
C ALA A 70 2.52 -6.43 10.15
N MET A 71 2.35 -7.22 9.09
CA MET A 71 2.56 -6.79 7.70
C MET A 71 1.53 -5.73 7.28
N THR A 72 0.24 -5.99 7.53
CA THR A 72 -0.85 -5.06 7.18
C THR A 72 -0.78 -3.76 7.98
N SER A 73 -0.36 -3.84 9.25
CA SER A 73 -0.14 -2.67 10.11
C SER A 73 1.05 -1.85 9.62
N ALA A 74 2.17 -2.49 9.27
CA ALA A 74 3.34 -1.82 8.71
C ALA A 74 3.02 -1.12 7.39
N GLU A 75 2.29 -1.79 6.49
CA GLU A 75 1.85 -1.20 5.21
C GLU A 75 0.94 0.01 5.42
N THR A 76 0.02 -0.08 6.37
CA THR A 76 -0.90 1.03 6.71
C THR A 76 -0.13 2.23 7.25
N LEU A 77 0.77 2.03 8.22
CA LEU A 77 1.56 3.13 8.80
C LEU A 77 2.56 3.73 7.82
N LEU A 78 3.18 2.91 6.97
CA LEU A 78 4.07 3.37 5.91
C LEU A 78 3.29 4.21 4.89
N SER A 79 2.09 3.76 4.51
CA SER A 79 1.18 4.51 3.64
C SER A 79 0.76 5.84 4.27
N CYS A 80 0.36 5.85 5.54
CA CYS A 80 -0.02 7.07 6.26
C CYS A 80 1.15 8.06 6.37
N THR A 81 2.35 7.56 6.68
CA THR A 81 3.57 8.38 6.74
C THR A 81 3.91 9.00 5.38
N ALA A 82 3.78 8.24 4.30
CA ALA A 82 4.00 8.75 2.96
C ALA A 82 2.92 9.78 2.56
N LEU A 83 1.66 9.57 2.96
CA LEU A 83 0.58 10.52 2.73
C LEU A 83 0.75 11.83 3.50
N ASP A 84 1.25 11.78 4.73
CA ASP A 84 1.54 12.98 5.52
C ASP A 84 2.61 13.85 4.85
N ARG A 85 3.60 13.24 4.17
CA ARG A 85 4.59 13.97 3.36
C ARG A 85 3.98 14.66 2.13
N LEU A 86 2.84 14.17 1.64
CA LEU A 86 2.13 14.74 0.49
C LEU A 86 1.13 15.84 0.90
N ARG A 87 0.71 15.88 2.16
CA ARG A 87 -0.27 16.85 2.62
C ARG A 87 0.37 18.25 2.72
N PRO A 88 -0.29 19.29 2.21
CA PRO A 88 0.20 20.67 2.36
C PRO A 88 0.06 21.20 3.79
N THR A 89 -0.66 20.50 4.66
CA THR A 89 -0.89 20.86 6.06
C THR A 89 0.14 20.21 6.97
N SER A 90 0.50 20.85 8.09
CA SER A 90 1.36 20.26 9.14
C SER A 90 0.71 19.12 9.93
N TYR A 91 -0.51 18.70 9.59
CA TYR A 91 -1.19 17.59 10.22
C TYR A 91 -0.44 16.28 9.98
N LYS A 92 -0.20 15.54 11.05
CA LYS A 92 0.32 14.17 11.02
C LYS A 92 -0.76 13.22 11.55
N HIS A 93 -0.81 12.03 10.98
CA HIS A 93 -1.68 10.97 11.50
C HIS A 93 -1.27 10.57 12.91
N ASN A 94 -2.22 10.03 13.68
CA ASN A 94 -1.93 9.34 14.92
C ASN A 94 -1.85 7.82 14.61
N PRO A 95 -0.66 7.19 14.73
CA PRO A 95 -0.47 5.77 14.44
C PRO A 95 -1.45 4.86 15.19
N ASP A 96 -1.68 5.10 16.48
CA ASP A 96 -2.56 4.28 17.30
C ASP A 96 -4.00 4.36 16.80
N GLN A 97 -4.43 5.55 16.38
CA GLN A 97 -5.78 5.75 15.85
C GLN A 97 -5.97 5.04 14.49
N GLU A 98 -4.94 5.03 13.64
CA GLU A 98 -4.97 4.30 12.36
C GLU A 98 -5.00 2.78 12.59
N LEU A 99 -4.23 2.26 13.56
CA LEU A 99 -4.24 0.83 13.90
C LEU A 99 -5.58 0.38 14.50
N ILE A 100 -6.18 1.17 15.39
CA ILE A 100 -7.53 0.90 15.90
C ILE A 100 -8.55 0.92 14.76
N GLY A 101 -8.46 1.92 13.88
CA GLY A 101 -9.33 2.02 12.69
C GLY A 101 -9.20 0.81 11.77
N GLN A 102 -7.98 0.36 11.50
CA GLN A 102 -7.69 -0.85 10.73
C GLN A 102 -8.26 -2.10 11.41
N GLY A 103 -8.13 -2.22 12.73
CA GLY A 103 -8.71 -3.34 13.49
C GLY A 103 -10.22 -3.41 13.34
N VAL A 104 -10.93 -2.30 13.53
CA VAL A 104 -12.39 -2.22 13.35
C VAL A 104 -12.79 -2.53 11.90
N ALA A 105 -12.05 -2.01 10.91
CA ALA A 105 -12.28 -2.30 9.51
C ALA A 105 -12.13 -3.80 9.18
N ASN A 106 -11.13 -4.47 9.76
CA ASN A 106 -10.89 -5.90 9.56
C ASN A 106 -11.91 -6.79 10.25
N ILE A 107 -12.36 -6.44 11.46
CA ILE A 107 -13.48 -7.13 12.12
C ILE A 107 -14.75 -7.03 11.26
N THR A 108 -15.02 -5.83 10.74
CA THR A 108 -16.17 -5.60 9.85
C THR A 108 -16.01 -6.40 8.56
N SER A 109 -14.83 -6.39 7.93
CA SER A 109 -14.54 -7.19 6.72
C SER A 109 -14.79 -8.67 6.96
N ALA A 110 -14.30 -9.23 8.08
CA ALA A 110 -14.50 -10.62 8.45
C ALA A 110 -15.98 -11.00 8.63
N ALA A 111 -16.81 -10.10 9.18
CA ALA A 111 -18.25 -10.31 9.31
C ALA A 111 -19.00 -10.39 7.97
N PHE A 112 -18.39 -9.86 6.90
CA PHE A 112 -18.88 -9.99 5.51
C PHE A 112 -18.09 -11.04 4.70
N MET A 113 -17.36 -11.95 5.38
CA MET A 113 -16.50 -12.96 4.75
C MET A 113 -15.43 -12.36 3.81
N GLY A 114 -15.01 -11.13 4.10
CA GLY A 114 -14.02 -10.38 3.35
C GLY A 114 -12.58 -10.72 3.71
N MET A 115 -11.65 -10.23 2.89
CA MET A 115 -10.21 -10.35 3.12
C MET A 115 -9.69 -9.23 4.03
N PRO A 116 -8.49 -9.38 4.61
CA PRO A 116 -7.84 -8.30 5.35
C PRO A 116 -7.71 -7.02 4.52
N VAL A 117 -7.93 -5.88 5.16
CA VAL A 117 -7.92 -4.55 4.55
C VAL A 117 -6.82 -3.70 5.17
N THR A 118 -6.14 -2.93 4.31
CA THR A 118 -5.06 -1.98 4.64
C THR A 118 -5.34 -0.59 4.09
N ALA A 119 -4.57 0.41 4.53
CA ALA A 119 -4.54 1.70 3.86
C ALA A 119 -3.79 1.62 2.53
N VAL A 120 -4.27 2.35 1.52
CA VAL A 120 -3.69 2.36 0.17
C VAL A 120 -3.22 3.77 -0.20
N ILE A 121 -1.92 3.94 -0.35
CA ILE A 121 -1.29 5.23 -0.70
C ILE A 121 -1.80 5.79 -2.04
N ALA A 122 -1.96 4.96 -3.07
CA ALA A 122 -2.22 5.43 -4.43
C ALA A 122 -3.51 6.26 -4.52
N ARG A 123 -4.62 5.75 -3.98
CA ARG A 123 -5.93 6.44 -4.01
C ARG A 123 -5.94 7.66 -3.09
N SER A 124 -5.39 7.53 -1.90
CA SER A 124 -5.31 8.63 -0.94
C SER A 124 -4.45 9.79 -1.43
N SER A 125 -3.36 9.50 -2.16
CA SER A 125 -2.51 10.52 -2.77
C SER A 125 -3.24 11.32 -3.84
N LEU A 126 -4.12 10.67 -4.62
CA LEU A 126 -4.95 11.33 -5.61
C LEU A 126 -5.98 12.23 -4.92
N ASN A 127 -6.64 11.76 -3.86
CA ASN A 127 -7.58 12.58 -3.09
C ASN A 127 -6.89 13.84 -2.51
N ILE A 128 -5.65 13.72 -2.02
CA ILE A 128 -4.85 14.86 -1.55
C ILE A 128 -4.54 15.81 -2.71
N LYS A 129 -4.12 15.30 -3.88
CA LYS A 129 -3.85 16.11 -5.08
C LYS A 129 -5.10 16.85 -5.58
N LEU A 130 -6.27 16.24 -5.43
CA LEU A 130 -7.57 16.83 -5.72
C LEU A 130 -8.07 17.77 -4.60
N LYS A 131 -7.25 18.06 -3.60
CA LYS A 131 -7.55 18.94 -2.45
C LYS A 131 -8.77 18.48 -1.64
N ALA A 132 -9.07 17.18 -1.64
CA ALA A 132 -10.13 16.66 -0.79
C ALA A 132 -9.74 16.79 0.69
N ASN A 133 -10.61 17.40 1.48
CA ASN A 133 -10.42 17.69 2.90
C ASN A 133 -11.43 16.98 3.81
N SER A 134 -12.16 15.98 3.29
CA SER A 134 -13.19 15.24 4.01
C SER A 134 -13.11 13.73 3.74
N ARG A 135 -13.92 12.94 4.46
CA ARG A 135 -14.05 11.48 4.26
C ARG A 135 -14.99 11.10 3.10
N LEU A 136 -15.66 12.07 2.48
CA LEU A 136 -16.63 11.84 1.40
C LEU A 136 -16.06 11.08 0.20
N PRO A 137 -14.84 11.35 -0.31
CA PRO A 137 -14.31 10.60 -1.46
C PRO A 137 -14.21 9.10 -1.17
N ALA A 138 -13.86 8.71 0.06
CA ALA A 138 -13.79 7.32 0.46
C ALA A 138 -15.16 6.65 0.48
N LEU A 139 -16.19 7.36 1.00
CA LEU A 139 -17.58 6.88 1.02
C LEU A 139 -18.17 6.76 -0.39
N VAL A 140 -17.90 7.73 -1.26
CA VAL A 140 -18.36 7.67 -2.66
C VAL A 140 -17.68 6.52 -3.39
N GLN A 141 -16.37 6.33 -3.18
CA GLN A 141 -15.65 5.21 -3.78
C GLN A 141 -16.16 3.85 -3.30
N SER A 142 -16.43 3.68 -2.00
CA SER A 142 -16.96 2.42 -1.48
C SER A 142 -18.37 2.15 -1.98
N ALA A 143 -19.25 3.17 -1.99
CA ALA A 143 -20.59 3.07 -2.56
C ALA A 143 -20.55 2.73 -4.06
N PHE A 144 -19.61 3.31 -4.81
CA PHE A 144 -19.43 3.01 -6.23
C PHE A 144 -18.99 1.56 -6.46
N VAL A 145 -18.02 1.05 -5.69
CA VAL A 145 -17.58 -0.34 -5.78
C VAL A 145 -18.70 -1.31 -5.40
N PHE A 146 -19.39 -1.03 -4.29
CA PHE A 146 -20.52 -1.84 -3.84
C PHE A 146 -21.65 -1.87 -4.87
N GLY A 147 -22.07 -0.70 -5.36
CA GLY A 147 -23.10 -0.57 -6.40
C GLY A 147 -22.69 -1.23 -7.72
N SER A 148 -21.40 -1.13 -8.07
CA SER A 148 -20.87 -1.80 -9.28
C SER A 148 -21.01 -3.31 -9.18
N LEU A 149 -20.67 -3.90 -8.04
CA LEU A 149 -20.80 -5.35 -7.84
C LEU A 149 -22.27 -5.78 -7.76
N ALA A 150 -23.12 -5.01 -7.08
CA ALA A 150 -24.54 -5.32 -6.94
C ALA A 150 -25.32 -5.26 -8.26
N LEU A 151 -24.98 -4.30 -9.15
CA LEU A 151 -25.73 -4.03 -10.38
C LEU A 151 -25.07 -4.60 -11.65
N TYR A 152 -23.75 -4.70 -11.69
CA TYR A 152 -22.99 -5.05 -12.90
C TYR A 152 -22.17 -6.35 -12.76
N SER A 153 -22.49 -7.21 -11.79
CA SER A 153 -21.80 -8.51 -11.58
C SER A 153 -21.66 -9.32 -12.87
N ASP A 154 -22.73 -9.42 -13.68
CA ASP A 154 -22.74 -10.16 -14.96
C ASP A 154 -21.85 -9.54 -16.04
N VAL A 155 -21.66 -8.22 -16.00
CA VAL A 155 -20.75 -7.54 -16.94
C VAL A 155 -19.31 -7.76 -16.50
N ILE A 156 -19.06 -7.68 -15.20
CA ILE A 156 -17.73 -7.85 -14.61
C ILE A 156 -17.26 -9.31 -14.74
N SER A 157 -18.15 -10.30 -14.59
CA SER A 157 -17.82 -11.73 -14.72
C SER A 157 -17.26 -12.11 -16.10
N ALA A 158 -17.58 -11.33 -17.13
CA ALA A 158 -17.10 -11.51 -18.50
C ALA A 158 -15.70 -10.95 -18.75
N VAL A 159 -15.12 -10.22 -17.80
CA VAL A 159 -13.78 -9.63 -17.95
C VAL A 159 -12.72 -10.75 -18.05
N PRO A 160 -11.86 -10.77 -19.08
CA PRO A 160 -10.82 -11.78 -19.22
C PRO A 160 -9.69 -11.56 -18.21
N LEU A 161 -9.18 -12.65 -17.63
CA LEU A 161 -8.08 -12.63 -16.66
C LEU A 161 -6.80 -12.00 -17.25
N SER A 162 -6.59 -12.13 -18.56
CA SER A 162 -5.47 -11.50 -19.26
C SER A 162 -5.50 -9.96 -19.19
N ALA A 163 -6.69 -9.35 -19.20
CA ALA A 163 -6.84 -7.91 -19.03
C ALA A 163 -6.46 -7.49 -17.60
N LEU A 164 -6.91 -8.25 -16.60
CA LEU A 164 -6.55 -8.01 -15.20
C LEU A 164 -5.05 -8.17 -14.98
N ALA A 165 -4.43 -9.21 -15.54
CA ALA A 165 -2.98 -9.40 -15.48
C ALA A 165 -2.23 -8.20 -16.07
N GLY A 166 -2.67 -7.69 -17.23
CA GLY A 166 -2.09 -6.49 -17.84
C GLY A 166 -2.23 -5.23 -16.96
N VAL A 167 -3.38 -5.05 -16.30
CA VAL A 167 -3.60 -3.95 -15.34
C VAL A 167 -2.68 -4.10 -14.13
N LEU A 168 -2.54 -5.31 -13.57
CA LEU A 168 -1.68 -5.59 -12.42
C LEU A 168 -0.20 -5.38 -12.74
N ILE A 169 0.29 -5.88 -13.89
CA ILE A 169 1.66 -5.66 -14.35
C ILE A 169 1.92 -4.16 -14.53
N SER A 170 0.98 -3.43 -15.16
CA SER A 170 1.15 -1.99 -15.36
C SER A 170 1.11 -1.21 -14.04
N SER A 171 0.31 -1.64 -13.06
CA SER A 171 0.26 -1.00 -11.75
C SER A 171 1.54 -1.28 -10.96
N GLY A 172 1.99 -2.54 -10.92
CA GLY A 172 3.21 -2.94 -10.24
C GLY A 172 4.45 -2.26 -10.83
N ALA A 173 4.53 -2.16 -12.15
CA ALA A 173 5.60 -1.42 -12.82
C ALA A 173 5.65 0.06 -12.42
N GLY A 174 4.49 0.68 -12.14
CA GLY A 174 4.41 2.05 -11.66
C GLY A 174 4.84 2.24 -10.20
N MET A 175 4.89 1.17 -9.41
CA MET A 175 5.39 1.19 -8.02
C MET A 175 6.91 1.02 -7.96
N LEU A 176 7.56 0.53 -9.02
CA LEU A 176 9.00 0.44 -9.09
C LEU A 176 9.61 1.83 -9.26
N GLN A 177 10.54 2.19 -8.37
CA GLN A 177 11.31 3.43 -8.42
C GLN A 177 12.75 3.12 -8.84
N PRO A 178 13.03 2.92 -10.15
CA PRO A 178 14.34 2.46 -10.62
C PRO A 178 15.46 3.47 -10.32
N ALA A 179 15.14 4.76 -10.21
CA ALA A 179 16.10 5.78 -9.82
C ALA A 179 16.54 5.60 -8.36
N GLU A 180 15.59 5.45 -7.43
CA GLU A 180 15.89 5.19 -6.01
C GLU A 180 16.63 3.87 -5.83
N LEU A 181 16.24 2.83 -6.57
CA LEU A 181 16.94 1.55 -6.55
C LEU A 181 18.40 1.70 -7.00
N LYS A 182 18.66 2.44 -8.08
CA LYS A 182 20.03 2.69 -8.56
C LYS A 182 20.84 3.46 -7.53
N SER A 183 20.27 4.50 -6.91
CA SER A 183 20.94 5.26 -5.85
C SER A 183 21.26 4.39 -4.63
N CYS A 184 20.31 3.59 -4.16
CA CYS A 184 20.55 2.64 -3.06
C CYS A 184 21.66 1.63 -3.40
N LEU A 185 21.69 1.10 -4.63
CA LEU A 185 22.71 0.14 -5.06
C LEU A 185 24.10 0.77 -5.24
N ALA A 186 24.16 2.06 -5.63
CA ALA A 186 25.41 2.76 -5.90
C ALA A 186 26.05 3.36 -4.63
N ASP A 187 25.25 4.05 -3.83
CA ASP A 187 25.74 4.91 -2.73
C ASP A 187 25.60 4.24 -1.36
N ASP A 188 24.63 3.34 -1.19
CA ASP A 188 24.33 2.69 0.09
C ASP A 188 24.78 1.23 0.14
N LYS A 189 26.09 1.03 -0.02
CA LYS A 189 26.74 -0.30 0.10
C LYS A 189 26.45 -0.98 1.43
N TYR A 190 26.06 -0.23 2.45
CA TYR A 190 25.78 -0.74 3.79
C TYR A 190 24.36 -1.31 3.93
N ASN A 191 23.39 -0.91 3.11
CA ASN A 191 22.02 -1.42 3.16
C ASN A 191 21.66 -2.38 2.01
N ILE A 192 22.57 -2.57 1.04
CA ILE A 192 22.35 -3.50 -0.08
C ILE A 192 22.12 -4.96 0.35
N GLY A 193 22.79 -5.42 1.41
CA GLY A 193 22.68 -6.80 1.90
C GLY A 193 21.26 -7.14 2.35
N PRO A 194 20.71 -6.45 3.37
CA PRO A 194 19.33 -6.66 3.80
C PRO A 194 18.30 -6.47 2.68
N TYR A 195 18.52 -5.52 1.77
CA TYR A 195 17.66 -5.31 0.61
C TYR A 195 17.60 -6.53 -0.31
N LEU A 196 18.76 -7.10 -0.68
CA LEU A 196 18.84 -8.29 -1.54
C LEU A 196 18.25 -9.52 -0.85
N VAL A 197 18.50 -9.69 0.46
CA VAL A 197 17.93 -10.79 1.26
C VAL A 197 16.41 -10.70 1.29
N THR A 198 15.86 -9.51 1.57
CA THR A 198 14.41 -9.29 1.59
C THR A 198 13.79 -9.59 0.23
N THR A 199 14.36 -9.01 -0.84
CA THR A 199 13.85 -9.15 -2.20
C THR A 199 13.93 -10.61 -2.68
N GLY A 200 15.07 -11.27 -2.48
CA GLY A 200 15.26 -12.67 -2.85
C GLY A 200 14.36 -13.61 -2.05
N GLY A 201 14.18 -13.36 -0.76
CA GLY A 201 13.25 -14.11 0.09
C GLY A 201 11.80 -13.96 -0.37
N MET A 202 11.36 -12.74 -0.68
CA MET A 202 10.01 -12.50 -1.20
C MET A 202 9.74 -13.23 -2.53
N LEU A 203 10.72 -13.24 -3.44
CA LEU A 203 10.57 -13.85 -4.76
C LEU A 203 10.59 -15.38 -4.74
N THR A 204 11.28 -15.99 -3.78
CA THR A 204 11.50 -17.44 -3.75
C THR A 204 10.66 -18.17 -2.70
N MET A 205 10.48 -17.58 -1.53
CA MET A 205 9.81 -18.19 -0.38
C MET A 205 8.42 -17.63 -0.14
N GLY A 206 8.19 -16.36 -0.48
CA GLY A 206 6.94 -15.65 -0.21
C GLY A 206 7.15 -14.40 0.64
N MET A 207 6.08 -13.59 0.76
CA MET A 207 6.17 -12.28 1.42
C MET A 207 6.52 -12.39 2.91
N ALA A 208 5.93 -13.37 3.61
CA ALA A 208 6.10 -13.50 5.06
C ALA A 208 7.56 -13.87 5.42
N GLU A 209 8.09 -14.92 4.78
CA GLU A 209 9.45 -15.42 4.95
C GLU A 209 10.47 -14.35 4.51
N GLY A 210 10.22 -13.68 3.38
CA GLY A 210 11.06 -12.60 2.89
C GLY A 210 11.19 -11.43 3.88
N ILE A 211 10.09 -11.02 4.52
CA ILE A 211 10.11 -9.97 5.54
C ILE A 211 10.91 -10.41 6.76
N VAL A 212 10.70 -11.64 7.26
CA VAL A 212 11.42 -12.15 8.44
C VAL A 212 12.93 -12.20 8.17
N LEU A 213 13.35 -12.74 7.02
CA LEU A 213 14.75 -12.78 6.62
C LEU A 213 15.34 -11.36 6.45
N GLY A 214 14.57 -10.45 5.87
CA GLY A 214 14.93 -9.04 5.74
C GLY A 214 15.18 -8.36 7.09
N CYS A 215 14.23 -8.48 8.01
CA CYS A 215 14.35 -7.93 9.35
C CYS A 215 15.52 -8.56 10.13
N ALA A 216 15.68 -9.88 10.06
CA ALA A 216 16.77 -10.58 10.72
C ALA A 216 18.14 -10.13 10.19
N SER A 217 18.29 -10.02 8.85
CA SER A 217 19.54 -9.55 8.24
C SER A 217 19.85 -8.08 8.58
N SER A 218 18.83 -7.23 8.62
CA SER A 218 18.97 -5.83 9.03
C SER A 218 19.40 -5.71 10.50
N ALA A 219 18.78 -6.48 11.40
CA ALA A 219 19.11 -6.48 12.82
C ALA A 219 20.53 -7.01 13.07
N ALA A 220 20.90 -8.13 12.44
CA ALA A 220 22.24 -8.70 12.53
C ALA A 220 23.30 -7.71 12.05
N LYS A 221 23.06 -7.04 10.91
CA LYS A 221 23.93 -5.97 10.42
C LYS A 221 24.09 -4.84 11.44
N HIS A 222 22.99 -4.37 12.03
CA HIS A 222 23.05 -3.27 13.00
C HIS A 222 23.86 -3.64 14.25
N LEU A 223 23.71 -4.88 14.74
CA LEU A 223 24.45 -5.41 15.88
C LEU A 223 25.94 -5.52 15.59
N VAL A 224 26.32 -6.05 14.41
CA VAL A 224 27.72 -6.14 13.98
C VAL A 224 28.34 -4.75 13.84
N GLN A 225 27.62 -3.80 13.25
CA GLN A 225 28.10 -2.43 13.13
C GLN A 225 28.30 -1.77 14.51
N GLN A 226 27.38 -1.97 15.45
CA GLN A 226 27.55 -1.50 16.82
C GLN A 226 28.76 -2.15 17.51
N HIS A 227 28.99 -3.45 17.31
CA HIS A 227 30.15 -4.14 17.90
C HIS A 227 31.47 -3.67 17.30
N LEU A 228 31.54 -3.45 15.99
CA LEU A 228 32.75 -2.93 15.33
C LEU A 228 33.06 -1.49 15.77
N LEU A 229 32.03 -0.66 15.97
CA LEU A 229 32.18 0.69 16.52
C LEU A 229 32.58 0.69 18.00
N ALA A 230 32.12 -0.28 18.78
CA ALA A 230 32.52 -0.45 20.17
C ALA A 230 33.94 -1.03 20.33
N ALA A 231 34.38 -1.88 19.39
CA ALA A 231 35.72 -2.47 19.38
C ALA A 231 36.80 -1.51 18.82
N GLY A 232 36.42 -0.57 17.95
CA GLY A 232 37.26 0.54 17.51
C GLY A 232 37.21 1.69 18.52
N GLY A 233 37.95 1.57 19.63
CA GLY A 233 37.95 2.58 20.70
C GLY A 233 38.23 4.01 20.20
N GLY A 234 37.26 4.91 20.38
CA GLY A 234 37.46 6.35 20.21
C GLY A 234 36.21 7.15 19.86
N GLY A 235 35.54 7.70 20.88
CA GLY A 235 34.75 8.93 20.77
C GLY A 235 33.38 8.83 20.11
N TRP A 236 32.33 8.91 20.93
CA TRP A 236 30.98 9.19 20.48
C TRP A 236 30.92 10.56 19.77
N VAL A 237 30.72 10.58 18.46
CA VAL A 237 30.13 11.75 17.78
C VAL A 237 28.82 11.28 17.16
N VAL A 238 27.74 11.43 17.93
CA VAL A 238 26.39 11.39 17.40
C VAL A 238 26.25 12.66 16.57
N HIS A 239 26.34 12.56 15.25
CA HIS A 239 25.85 13.63 14.38
C HIS A 239 24.33 13.66 14.55
N ALA A 240 23.85 14.48 15.49
CA ALA A 240 22.47 14.91 15.48
C ALA A 240 22.23 15.56 14.12
N GLU A 241 21.22 15.08 13.40
CA GLU A 241 20.75 15.75 12.18
C GLU A 241 20.39 17.19 12.56
N GLU A 242 21.24 18.12 12.17
CA GLU A 242 21.13 19.52 12.53
C GLU A 242 19.81 20.04 11.93
N ALA A 243 18.90 20.48 12.81
CA ALA A 243 17.62 21.04 12.39
C ALA A 243 17.88 22.16 11.37
N PRO A 244 17.10 22.26 10.28
CA PRO A 244 17.29 23.28 9.27
C PRO A 244 17.33 24.67 9.93
N PRO A 245 18.23 25.58 9.51
CA PRO A 245 18.43 26.85 10.17
C PRO A 245 17.09 27.59 10.26
N LYS A 246 16.68 27.94 11.49
CA LYS A 246 15.49 28.76 11.71
C LYS A 246 15.68 30.06 10.92
N ALA A 247 14.73 30.34 10.03
CA ALA A 247 14.68 31.62 9.33
C ALA A 247 14.76 32.77 10.34
N PRO A 248 15.53 33.83 10.04
CA PRO A 248 15.69 34.94 10.97
C PRO A 248 14.33 35.53 11.33
N VAL A 249 14.06 35.60 12.64
CA VAL A 249 12.89 36.28 13.18
C VAL A 249 13.07 37.77 12.88
N PRO A 250 12.14 38.43 12.16
CA PRO A 250 12.25 39.85 11.89
C PRO A 250 12.25 40.63 13.21
N SER A 251 13.20 41.55 13.35
CA SER A 251 13.35 42.38 14.55
C SER A 251 12.11 43.26 14.75
N PRO A 252 11.64 43.43 16.00
CA PRO A 252 10.55 44.35 16.28
C PRO A 252 11.10 45.78 16.27
N GLY A 253 10.81 46.53 15.20
CA GLY A 253 10.95 47.98 15.22
C GLY A 253 11.30 48.62 13.88
N THR A 254 10.29 49.08 13.14
CA THR A 254 10.02 50.51 12.91
C THR A 254 8.88 50.63 11.90
N ARG A 255 7.69 50.90 12.42
CA ARG A 255 6.57 51.44 11.64
C ARG A 255 7.03 52.80 11.13
N LYS A 256 7.47 52.89 9.88
CA LYS A 256 7.56 54.17 9.18
C LYS A 256 6.20 54.43 8.56
N GLU A 257 5.54 55.44 9.10
CA GLU A 257 4.41 56.12 8.50
C GLU A 257 4.84 56.69 7.14
N ALA A 258 4.13 56.29 6.09
CA ALA A 258 3.86 57.04 4.86
C ALA A 258 2.82 56.26 4.04
#